data_AF-A0A6Q2WVZ1-F1
#
_entry.id   AF-A0A6Q2WVZ1-F1
#
_cell.length_a   1.000
_cell.length_b   1.000
_cell.length_c   1.000
_cell.angle_alpha   90.00
_cell.angle_beta   90.00
_cell.angle_gamma   90.00
#
_symmetry.space_group_name_H-M   'P 1'
#
loop_
_entity.id
_entity.type
_entity.pdbx_description
1 polymer ?
#
loop_
_entity_poly.entity_id
_entity_poly.type
_entity_poly.pdbx_seq_one_letter_code
_entity_poly.pdbx_strand_id
1 'polypeptide(L)'
;MKKFFEDIKKDIKFKSAGPGKKLTEDGSSKPHMVQSSGPAKPRHVAPTEGAQKAGAAALARIEGQSRPRVQTSQDAIRLQGEMDTPFLSVKGVYFTCPLTGATLTKSEREVHIKEAILMRFEEDAVEASIMMIHTFNRDREKVKAAVDIISKYIENICKNPTEEKYRKIKLSNKVFQEKVKTVEGSREFLEAVGFQSIMLDVDGQEETEEFLVLMEHDPEALELMKERRDRLQRGQPVRAQLDRQAQAFRPSPNAMHFELPPEFYNLTADELKREQQQKSEVVDKNAMLRTKAMREREEQRERRKYNYTLLRVRLPDGNILQGTFLAWDKVSVLFEFVRNSLVDGWQPFDLVAPGGHKLREDQELALNECSLVPAVLLTFAWDAAVQEDIVAAGGKGPTLLKPELLENIQTLS
;
A
#
# COMPACT_ATOMS: atom_id res chain seq x y z
N MET A 1 23.75 10.10 21.31
CA MET A 1 22.62 9.20 20.99
C MET A 1 21.25 9.76 21.37
N LYS A 2 20.93 10.14 22.62
CA LYS A 2 19.58 10.61 22.99
C LYS A 2 19.03 11.82 22.19
N LYS A 3 19.85 12.85 21.93
CA LYS A 3 19.43 14.02 21.13
C LYS A 3 19.08 13.66 19.68
N PHE A 4 19.84 12.76 19.08
CA PHE A 4 19.60 12.29 17.70
C PHE A 4 18.24 11.58 17.56
N PHE A 5 17.88 10.74 18.53
CA PHE A 5 16.58 10.06 18.54
C PHE A 5 15.40 11.02 18.79
N GLU A 6 15.57 12.07 19.59
CA GLU A 6 14.56 13.11 19.75
C GLU A 6 14.34 13.92 18.47
N ASP A 7 15.42 14.25 17.76
CA ASP A 7 15.35 15.04 16.52
C ASP A 7 14.70 14.24 15.39
N ILE A 8 14.99 12.94 15.27
CA ILE A 8 14.30 12.05 14.31
C ILE A 8 12.80 11.91 14.65
N LYS A 9 12.45 11.75 15.94
CA LYS A 9 11.04 11.68 16.38
C LYS A 9 10.29 12.99 16.09
N LYS A 10 10.96 14.15 16.18
CA LYS A 10 10.38 15.46 15.84
C LYS A 10 10.20 15.65 14.34
N ASP A 11 11.17 15.23 13.53
CA ASP A 11 11.12 15.36 12.07
C ASP A 11 10.05 14.45 11.42
N ILE A 12 9.82 13.26 11.97
CA ILE A 12 8.74 12.38 11.52
C ILE A 12 7.37 12.98 11.83
N LYS A 13 7.19 13.58 13.02
CA LYS A 13 5.97 14.32 13.39
C LYS A 13 5.77 15.60 12.56
N PHE A 14 6.83 16.24 12.08
CA PHE A 14 6.73 17.42 11.24
C PHE A 14 6.33 17.06 9.79
N LYS A 15 6.77 15.90 9.27
CA LYS A 15 6.42 15.43 7.92
C LYS A 15 4.99 14.86 7.81
N SER A 16 4.34 14.51 8.92
CA SER A 16 2.92 14.10 8.94
C SER A 16 1.94 15.27 9.00
N ALA A 17 2.42 16.50 9.24
CA ALA A 17 1.62 17.70 9.10
C ALA A 17 1.60 18.14 7.63
N GLY A 18 0.43 18.07 7.00
CA GLY A 18 0.23 18.44 5.59
C GLY A 18 0.70 19.88 5.25
N PRO A 19 0.85 20.20 3.96
CA PRO A 19 1.47 21.45 3.52
C PRO A 19 0.65 22.68 3.94
N GLY A 20 1.22 23.49 4.83
CA GLY A 20 0.66 24.77 5.25
C GLY A 20 0.68 25.80 4.10
N LYS A 21 -0.45 26.49 3.89
CA LYS A 21 -0.55 27.62 2.98
C LYS A 21 0.04 28.88 3.62
N LYS A 22 0.96 29.56 2.91
CA LYS A 22 1.31 30.96 3.19
C LYS A 22 0.37 31.88 2.40
N LEU A 23 -0.23 32.84 3.10
CA LEU A 23 -0.87 34.03 2.53
C LEU A 23 0.19 35.12 2.40
N THR A 24 0.44 35.64 1.21
CA THR A 24 1.03 36.98 1.03
C THR A 24 0.82 37.51 -0.40
N GLU A 25 0.16 38.66 -0.44
CA GLU A 25 0.29 39.84 -1.31
C GLU A 25 -0.34 39.98 -2.71
N ASP A 26 -0.80 41.22 -2.89
CA ASP A 26 -1.55 41.89 -3.96
C ASP A 26 -0.84 41.99 -5.31
N GLY A 27 -1.63 42.17 -6.38
CA GLY A 27 -1.10 42.58 -7.69
C GLY A 27 -2.15 42.71 -8.79
N SER A 28 -2.68 43.92 -8.96
CA SER A 28 -3.50 44.37 -10.09
C SER A 28 -2.83 44.19 -11.46
N SER A 29 -3.58 43.78 -12.50
CA SER A 29 -3.67 44.52 -13.78
C SER A 29 -4.54 43.79 -14.83
N LYS A 30 -5.41 44.57 -15.50
CA LYS A 30 -6.23 44.19 -16.66
C LYS A 30 -5.40 44.21 -17.96
N PRO A 31 -5.88 43.53 -19.01
CA PRO A 31 -6.23 44.22 -20.27
C PRO A 31 -7.54 43.64 -20.88
N HIS A 32 -8.21 44.13 -21.94
CA HIS A 32 -8.37 45.41 -22.65
C HIS A 32 -9.50 45.11 -23.68
N MET A 33 -10.61 45.86 -23.68
CA MET A 33 -11.68 45.70 -24.69
C MET A 33 -11.37 46.53 -25.94
N VAL A 34 -11.76 46.00 -27.11
CA VAL A 34 -11.79 46.74 -28.39
C VAL A 34 -13.21 47.25 -28.62
N GLN A 35 -13.32 48.54 -28.90
CA GLN A 35 -14.55 49.27 -29.21
C GLN A 35 -14.90 49.15 -30.70
N SER A 36 -16.20 49.09 -31.02
CA SER A 36 -16.72 49.48 -32.33
C SER A 36 -17.76 50.59 -32.17
N SER A 37 -17.70 51.54 -33.10
CA SER A 37 -18.31 52.87 -33.07
C SER A 37 -19.58 52.95 -33.92
N GLY A 38 -20.56 53.72 -33.44
CA GLY A 38 -21.71 54.17 -34.22
C GLY A 38 -22.48 55.25 -33.45
N PRO A 39 -22.84 56.41 -34.04
CA PRO A 39 -23.46 57.51 -33.30
C PRO A 39 -24.98 57.52 -33.44
N ALA A 40 -25.72 57.72 -32.34
CA ALA A 40 -27.09 58.24 -32.35
C ALA A 40 -27.46 58.88 -31.00
N LYS A 41 -28.00 60.10 -31.05
CA LYS A 41 -28.33 61.00 -29.92
C LYS A 41 -29.46 60.44 -29.00
N PRO A 42 -29.54 60.89 -27.73
CA PRO A 42 -30.50 60.39 -26.75
C PRO A 42 -31.89 61.06 -26.87
N ARG A 43 -32.96 60.28 -26.76
CA ARG A 43 -34.31 60.77 -26.39
C ARG A 43 -34.84 59.89 -25.26
N HIS A 44 -34.74 60.38 -24.03
CA HIS A 44 -35.52 59.82 -22.91
C HIS A 44 -36.97 60.25 -23.08
N VAL A 45 -37.86 59.30 -23.37
CA VAL A 45 -39.31 59.48 -23.25
C VAL A 45 -39.74 58.66 -22.04
N ALA A 46 -40.47 59.27 -21.11
CA ALA A 46 -41.00 58.59 -19.94
C ALA A 46 -41.95 57.44 -20.37
N PRO A 47 -42.01 56.32 -19.61
CA PRO A 47 -42.86 55.20 -19.97
C PRO A 47 -44.33 55.62 -20.03
N THR A 48 -45.01 55.24 -21.10
CA THR A 48 -46.45 55.50 -21.28
C THR A 48 -47.26 54.78 -20.19
N GLU A 49 -48.45 55.28 -19.88
CA GLU A 49 -49.33 54.70 -18.84
C GLU A 49 -49.60 53.20 -19.06
N GLY A 50 -49.65 52.74 -20.31
CA GLY A 50 -49.75 51.32 -20.64
C GLY A 50 -48.56 50.49 -20.16
N ALA A 51 -47.34 51.02 -20.26
CA ALA A 51 -46.12 50.36 -19.79
C ALA A 51 -46.04 50.34 -18.25
N GLN A 52 -46.51 51.40 -17.58
CA GLN A 52 -46.60 51.43 -16.12
C GLN A 52 -47.66 50.45 -15.59
N LYS A 53 -48.82 50.38 -16.24
CA LYS A 53 -49.90 49.45 -15.87
C LYS A 53 -49.51 47.99 -16.13
N ALA A 54 -48.75 47.71 -17.19
CA ALA A 54 -48.16 46.40 -17.45
C ALA A 54 -47.09 46.02 -16.41
N GLY A 55 -46.25 46.97 -15.99
CA GLY A 55 -45.26 46.79 -14.92
C GLY A 55 -45.91 46.48 -13.57
N ALA A 56 -46.97 47.21 -13.20
CA ALA A 56 -47.73 46.96 -11.98
C ALA A 56 -48.43 45.58 -12.00
N ALA A 57 -48.98 45.18 -13.15
CA ALA A 57 -49.59 43.85 -13.31
C ALA A 57 -48.56 42.71 -13.27
N ALA A 58 -47.32 42.94 -13.73
CA ALA A 58 -46.23 41.98 -13.63
C ALA A 58 -45.74 41.81 -12.18
N LEU A 59 -45.63 42.90 -11.42
CA LEU A 59 -45.26 42.86 -10.00
C LEU A 59 -46.33 42.15 -9.15
N ALA A 60 -47.62 42.41 -9.41
CA ALA A 60 -48.71 41.73 -8.71
C ALA A 60 -48.75 40.21 -8.97
N ARG A 61 -48.24 39.73 -10.11
CA ARG A 61 -48.09 38.29 -10.38
C ARG A 61 -46.92 37.65 -9.62
N ILE A 62 -45.89 38.43 -9.29
CA ILE A 62 -44.72 37.96 -8.54
C ILE A 62 -45.04 37.86 -7.05
N GLU A 63 -45.85 38.78 -6.50
CA GLU A 63 -46.26 38.77 -5.09
C GLU A 63 -47.34 37.72 -4.76
N GLY A 64 -48.15 37.30 -5.74
CA GLY A 64 -49.26 36.36 -5.54
C GLY A 64 -48.94 34.86 -5.62
N GLN A 65 -47.69 34.48 -5.90
CA GLN A 65 -47.29 33.06 -5.95
C GLN A 65 -46.43 32.68 -4.74
N SER A 66 -47.06 32.08 -3.72
CA SER A 66 -46.36 31.25 -2.75
C SER A 66 -45.74 30.07 -3.49
N ARG A 67 -44.44 30.16 -3.80
CA ARG A 67 -43.70 29.03 -4.37
C ARG A 67 -43.73 27.89 -3.35
N PRO A 68 -44.27 26.70 -3.67
CA PRO A 68 -43.99 25.54 -2.84
C PRO A 68 -42.47 25.34 -2.85
N ARG A 69 -41.89 25.12 -1.68
CA ARG A 69 -40.45 24.88 -1.52
C ARG A 69 -40.10 23.62 -2.30
N VAL A 70 -39.67 23.79 -3.55
CA VAL A 70 -39.19 22.68 -4.37
C VAL A 70 -37.93 22.19 -3.70
N GLN A 71 -38.00 21.01 -3.07
CA GLN A 71 -36.82 20.24 -2.67
C GLN A 71 -35.97 20.09 -3.93
N THR A 72 -34.87 20.82 -3.96
CA THR A 72 -33.93 20.70 -5.07
C THR A 72 -33.31 19.31 -4.99
N SER A 73 -32.93 18.74 -6.13
CA SER A 73 -32.17 17.48 -6.16
C SER A 73 -30.91 17.56 -5.27
N GLN A 74 -30.37 18.76 -5.04
CA GLN A 74 -29.26 19.00 -4.12
C GLN A 74 -29.64 18.81 -2.64
N ASP A 75 -30.86 19.17 -2.23
CA ASP A 75 -31.33 18.93 -0.85
C ASP A 75 -31.66 17.44 -0.62
N ALA A 76 -32.15 16.74 -1.64
CA ALA A 76 -32.31 15.28 -1.60
C ALA A 76 -30.96 14.54 -1.54
N ILE A 77 -29.97 15.01 -2.30
CA ILE A 77 -28.59 14.48 -2.27
C ILE A 77 -27.91 14.76 -0.93
N ARG A 78 -28.16 15.92 -0.31
CA ARG A 78 -27.56 16.28 0.99
C ARG A 78 -28.15 15.47 2.15
N LEU A 79 -29.43 15.10 2.07
CA LEU A 79 -30.10 14.22 3.04
C LEU A 79 -29.82 12.73 2.81
N GLN A 80 -29.39 12.33 1.60
CA GLN A 80 -28.91 10.97 1.29
C GLN A 80 -27.44 10.74 1.66
N GLY A 81 -26.70 11.78 2.06
CA GLY A 81 -25.29 11.67 2.46
C GLY A 81 -25.03 11.16 3.88
N GLU A 82 -26.06 10.97 4.71
CA GLU A 82 -25.91 10.56 6.11
C GLU A 82 -26.57 9.22 6.47
N MET A 83 -27.19 8.51 5.52
CA MET A 83 -27.79 7.18 5.76
C MET A 83 -27.68 6.33 4.49
N ASP A 84 -26.49 5.79 4.23
CA ASP A 84 -26.22 4.55 3.46
C ASP A 84 -24.71 4.49 3.15
N THR A 85 -23.88 4.18 4.16
CA THR A 85 -22.64 3.47 3.82
C THR A 85 -23.08 2.12 3.26
N PRO A 86 -22.75 1.78 1.99
CA PRO A 86 -23.04 0.44 1.48
C PRO A 86 -22.49 -0.60 2.45
N PHE A 87 -23.21 -1.70 2.67
CA PHE A 87 -22.77 -2.80 3.52
C PHE A 87 -21.62 -3.52 2.82
N LEU A 88 -20.42 -2.94 2.89
CA LEU A 88 -19.22 -3.49 2.27
C LEU A 88 -18.90 -4.85 2.90
N SER A 89 -18.50 -5.79 2.05
CA SER A 89 -18.09 -7.14 2.46
C SER A 89 -16.85 -7.14 3.35
N VAL A 90 -16.04 -6.09 3.27
CA VAL A 90 -14.94 -5.77 4.19
C VAL A 90 -14.86 -4.25 4.39
N LYS A 91 -14.40 -3.81 5.56
CA LYS A 91 -14.28 -2.37 5.88
C LYS A 91 -13.10 -1.69 5.19
N GLY A 92 -12.10 -2.45 4.76
CA GLY A 92 -10.88 -1.93 4.17
C GLY A 92 -9.81 -3.00 4.02
N VAL A 93 -8.58 -2.57 3.73
CA VAL A 93 -7.40 -3.44 3.59
C VAL A 93 -6.38 -3.05 4.66
N TYR A 94 -5.93 -4.04 5.42
CA TYR A 94 -5.06 -3.85 6.57
C TYR A 94 -3.77 -4.64 6.44
N PHE A 95 -2.75 -4.24 7.18
CA PHE A 95 -1.43 -4.84 7.16
C PHE A 95 -0.90 -5.05 8.57
N THR A 96 -0.19 -6.13 8.81
CA THR A 96 0.48 -6.41 10.08
C THR A 96 1.95 -6.01 9.99
N CYS A 97 2.42 -5.22 10.95
CA CYS A 97 3.84 -4.93 11.11
C CYS A 97 4.55 -6.14 11.72
N PRO A 98 5.55 -6.75 11.06
CA PRO A 98 6.24 -7.92 11.59
C PRO A 98 7.08 -7.63 12.84
N LEU A 99 7.44 -6.36 13.10
CA LEU A 99 8.26 -5.97 14.26
C LEU A 99 7.42 -5.71 15.51
N THR A 100 6.18 -5.24 15.35
CA THR A 100 5.35 -4.79 16.49
C THR A 100 4.04 -5.56 16.63
N GLY A 101 3.64 -6.33 15.61
CA GLY A 101 2.33 -6.99 15.55
C GLY A 101 1.16 -6.04 15.31
N ALA A 102 1.39 -4.73 15.16
CA ALA A 102 0.32 -3.76 14.96
C ALA A 102 -0.37 -3.92 13.61
N THR A 103 -1.70 -3.83 13.60
CA THR A 103 -2.54 -3.75 12.41
C THR A 103 -2.61 -2.31 11.91
N LEU A 104 -2.34 -2.09 10.63
CA LEU A 104 -2.06 -0.79 10.02
C LEU A 104 -2.82 -0.63 8.71
N THR A 105 -3.22 0.60 8.39
CA THR A 105 -3.74 0.91 7.05
C THR A 105 -2.62 1.09 6.03
N LYS A 106 -2.99 1.17 4.74
CA LYS A 106 -2.04 1.39 3.64
C LYS A 106 -1.20 2.67 3.81
N SER A 107 -1.77 3.73 4.36
CA SER A 107 -1.10 5.02 4.59
C SER A 107 -0.14 4.99 5.79
N GLU A 108 -0.47 4.22 6.83
CA GLU A 108 0.29 4.20 8.08
C GLU A 108 1.49 3.24 8.02
N ARG A 109 1.40 2.18 7.23
CA ARG A 109 2.36 1.06 7.27
C ARG A 109 3.82 1.46 7.06
N GLU A 110 4.11 2.40 6.16
CA GLU A 110 5.48 2.82 5.88
C GLU A 110 6.06 3.64 7.02
N VAL A 111 5.26 4.54 7.60
CA VAL A 111 5.66 5.40 8.73
C VAL A 111 5.90 4.54 9.96
N HIS A 112 4.96 3.66 10.28
CA HIS A 112 5.06 2.79 11.46
C HIS A 112 6.26 1.84 11.39
N ILE A 113 6.56 1.26 10.22
CA ILE A 113 7.75 0.41 10.06
C ILE A 113 9.03 1.22 10.29
N LYS A 114 9.10 2.46 9.78
CA LYS A 114 10.25 3.34 10.03
C LYS A 114 10.44 3.59 11.53
N GLU A 115 9.36 3.96 12.22
CA GLU A 115 9.39 4.20 13.66
C GLU A 115 9.79 2.93 14.45
N ALA A 116 9.24 1.77 14.09
CA ALA A 116 9.57 0.50 14.73
C ALA A 116 11.06 0.14 14.60
N ILE A 117 11.65 0.33 13.41
CA ILE A 117 13.08 0.10 13.18
C ILE A 117 13.92 1.08 14.03
N LEU A 118 13.52 2.35 14.08
CA LEU A 118 14.24 3.37 14.84
C LEU A 118 14.22 3.09 16.35
N MET A 119 13.10 2.59 16.87
CA MET A 119 12.99 2.20 18.29
C MET A 119 13.90 1.01 18.64
N ARG A 120 14.21 0.14 17.67
CA ARG A 120 15.05 -1.04 17.87
C ARG A 120 16.54 -0.72 18.04
N PHE A 121 16.98 0.50 17.74
CA PHE A 121 18.37 0.92 17.97
C PHE A 121 18.79 0.86 19.43
N GLU A 122 17.85 0.98 20.36
CA GLU A 122 18.14 0.87 21.80
C GLU A 122 18.47 -0.57 22.22
N GLU A 123 18.04 -1.57 21.44
CA GLU A 123 18.23 -3.00 21.71
C GLU A 123 19.42 -3.57 20.91
N ASP A 124 19.40 -3.43 19.58
CA ASP A 124 20.46 -3.88 18.67
C ASP A 124 20.63 -2.86 17.55
N ALA A 125 21.64 -1.99 17.71
CA ALA A 125 21.99 -0.97 16.73
C ALA A 125 22.45 -1.57 15.38
N VAL A 126 23.05 -2.75 15.38
CA VAL A 126 23.49 -3.42 14.15
C VAL A 126 22.27 -3.92 13.39
N GLU A 127 21.37 -4.65 14.05
CA GLU A 127 20.14 -5.15 13.43
C GLU A 127 19.30 -4.00 12.88
N ALA A 128 19.12 -2.94 13.67
CA ALA A 128 18.35 -1.78 13.28
C ALA A 128 18.94 -1.06 12.05
N SER A 129 20.27 -0.89 12.00
CA SER A 129 20.94 -0.29 10.85
C SER A 129 20.83 -1.14 9.59
N ILE A 130 20.95 -2.47 9.70
CA ILE A 130 20.73 -3.40 8.58
C ILE A 130 19.29 -3.26 8.07
N MET A 131 18.30 -3.23 8.98
CA MET A 131 16.91 -3.02 8.60
C MET A 131 16.69 -1.68 7.91
N MET A 132 17.32 -0.58 8.34
CA MET A 132 17.25 0.71 7.67
C MET A 132 17.78 0.64 6.24
N ILE A 133 19.00 0.09 6.06
CA ILE A 133 19.66 -0.04 4.76
C ILE A 133 18.76 -0.77 3.77
N HIS A 134 18.17 -1.90 4.17
CA HIS A 134 17.34 -2.69 3.27
C HIS A 134 15.92 -2.14 3.12
N THR A 135 15.35 -1.48 4.13
CA THR A 135 13.93 -1.12 4.15
C THR A 135 13.64 0.28 3.63
N PHE A 136 14.45 1.28 4.00
CA PHE A 136 14.15 2.69 3.71
C PHE A 136 14.52 3.09 2.29
N ASN A 137 15.46 2.34 1.70
CA ASN A 137 15.98 2.60 0.37
C ASN A 137 15.18 1.82 -0.67
N ARG A 138 14.59 2.54 -1.64
CA ARG A 138 13.73 1.95 -2.69
C ARG A 138 14.53 1.23 -3.79
N ASP A 139 15.72 1.73 -4.09
CA ASP A 139 16.58 1.24 -5.16
C ASP A 139 17.46 0.10 -4.66
N ARG A 140 17.09 -1.14 -5.01
CA ARG A 140 17.79 -2.35 -4.58
C ARG A 140 19.21 -2.45 -5.14
N GLU A 141 19.48 -1.89 -6.31
CA GLU A 141 20.81 -1.93 -6.91
C GLU A 141 21.77 -1.00 -6.15
N LYS A 142 21.29 0.19 -5.76
CA LYS A 142 22.06 1.09 -4.89
C LYS A 142 22.34 0.48 -3.53
N VAL A 143 21.34 -0.15 -2.91
CA VAL A 143 21.51 -0.86 -1.64
C VAL A 143 22.59 -1.94 -1.76
N LYS A 144 22.49 -2.79 -2.79
CA LYS A 144 23.49 -3.85 -3.02
C LYS A 144 24.89 -3.27 -3.23
N ALA A 145 25.03 -2.23 -4.06
CA ALA A 145 26.32 -1.58 -4.29
C ALA A 145 26.94 -1.00 -3.01
N ALA A 146 26.13 -0.38 -2.15
CA ALA A 146 26.58 0.13 -0.86
C ALA A 146 27.03 -1.00 0.08
N VAL A 147 26.22 -2.07 0.19
CA VAL A 147 26.54 -3.27 0.98
C VAL A 147 27.84 -3.92 0.51
N ASP A 148 28.06 -4.01 -0.80
CA ASP A 148 29.29 -4.57 -1.38
C ASP A 148 30.52 -3.72 -1.04
N ILE A 149 30.41 -2.39 -1.05
CA ILE A 149 31.50 -1.48 -0.68
C ILE A 149 31.81 -1.56 0.81
N ILE A 150 30.78 -1.53 1.67
CA ILE A 150 30.94 -1.67 3.12
C ILE A 150 31.58 -3.03 3.46
N SER A 151 31.13 -4.10 2.80
CA SER A 151 31.71 -5.44 2.96
C SER A 151 33.19 -5.46 2.59
N LYS A 152 33.58 -4.79 1.50
CA LYS A 152 34.98 -4.65 1.09
C LYS A 152 35.83 -3.88 2.11
N TYR A 153 35.29 -2.81 2.71
CA TYR A 153 36.00 -2.10 3.79
C TYR A 153 36.30 -3.03 4.96
N ILE A 154 35.28 -3.75 5.43
CA ILE A 154 35.40 -4.71 6.52
C ILE A 154 36.40 -5.83 6.16
N GLU A 155 36.29 -6.41 4.97
CA GLU A 155 37.21 -7.47 4.53
C GLU A 155 38.68 -7.03 4.49
N ASN A 156 38.95 -5.79 4.04
CA ASN A 156 40.31 -5.27 3.98
C ASN A 156 40.90 -5.10 5.39
N ILE A 157 40.08 -4.65 6.35
CA ILE A 157 40.46 -4.53 7.76
C ILE A 157 40.72 -5.92 8.36
N CYS A 158 39.80 -6.87 8.17
CA CYS A 158 39.96 -8.23 8.69
C CYS A 158 41.18 -8.96 8.10
N LYS A 159 41.55 -8.67 6.84
CA LYS A 159 42.76 -9.24 6.21
C LYS A 159 44.05 -8.57 6.70
N ASN A 160 44.01 -7.26 6.98
CA ASN A 160 45.19 -6.47 7.33
C ASN A 160 44.90 -5.56 8.56
N PRO A 161 44.72 -6.12 9.76
CA PRO A 161 44.19 -5.39 10.91
C PRO A 161 45.15 -4.33 11.48
N THR A 162 46.45 -4.52 11.33
CA THR A 162 47.48 -3.58 11.80
C THR A 162 47.63 -2.38 10.88
N GLU A 163 47.17 -2.45 9.63
CA GLU A 163 47.39 -1.42 8.63
C GLU A 163 46.38 -0.27 8.79
N GLU A 164 46.84 0.87 9.32
CA GLU A 164 45.98 2.02 9.63
C GLU A 164 45.21 2.59 8.43
N LYS A 165 45.76 2.50 7.22
CA LYS A 165 45.11 3.07 6.02
C LYS A 165 43.74 2.45 5.75
N TYR A 166 43.53 1.17 6.12
CA TYR A 166 42.25 0.49 5.93
C TYR A 166 41.27 0.76 7.06
N ARG A 167 41.76 1.19 8.22
CA ARG A 167 40.95 1.53 9.40
C ARG A 167 40.40 2.96 9.36
N LYS A 168 40.72 3.74 8.32
CA LYS A 168 40.27 5.12 8.13
C LYS A 168 39.49 5.23 6.82
N ILE A 169 38.24 5.67 6.89
CA ILE A 169 37.39 5.92 5.72
C ILE A 169 37.16 7.42 5.61
N LYS A 170 37.60 8.00 4.48
CA LYS A 170 37.43 9.42 4.17
C LYS A 170 36.02 9.71 3.66
N LEU A 171 35.25 10.57 4.33
CA LEU A 171 33.86 10.85 3.94
C LEU A 171 33.76 11.74 2.69
N SER A 172 34.82 12.46 2.33
CA SER A 172 34.92 13.22 1.08
C SER A 172 35.26 12.35 -0.14
N ASN A 173 35.57 11.05 0.06
CA ASN A 173 35.84 10.14 -1.05
C ASN A 173 34.62 10.01 -1.97
N LYS A 174 34.81 10.19 -3.28
CA LYS A 174 33.73 10.13 -4.28
C LYS A 174 32.93 8.82 -4.24
N VAL A 175 33.62 7.68 -4.09
CA VAL A 175 32.96 6.37 -4.02
C VAL A 175 32.07 6.28 -2.78
N PHE A 176 32.57 6.76 -1.64
CA PHE A 176 31.78 6.80 -0.41
C PHE A 176 30.58 7.74 -0.56
N GLN A 177 30.78 8.95 -1.05
CA GLN A 177 29.71 9.95 -1.20
C GLN A 177 28.59 9.51 -2.14
N GLU A 178 28.94 8.94 -3.29
CA GLU A 178 27.94 8.60 -4.31
C GLU A 178 27.22 7.27 -4.00
N LYS A 179 27.93 6.29 -3.42
CA LYS A 179 27.41 4.94 -3.26
C LYS A 179 26.99 4.59 -1.84
N VAL A 180 27.72 5.04 -0.81
CA VAL A 180 27.48 4.64 0.58
C VAL A 180 26.67 5.71 1.31
N LYS A 181 27.07 6.98 1.22
CA LYS A 181 26.42 8.11 1.91
C LYS A 181 24.97 8.34 1.45
N THR A 182 24.63 7.98 0.21
CA THR A 182 23.28 8.12 -0.35
C THR A 182 22.28 7.09 0.17
N VAL A 183 22.76 6.03 0.84
CA VAL A 183 21.92 4.94 1.38
C VAL A 183 21.70 5.16 2.87
N GLU A 184 20.45 5.44 3.25
CA GLU A 184 20.03 5.63 4.65
C GLU A 184 20.36 4.39 5.50
N GLY A 185 20.93 4.57 6.70
CA GLY A 185 21.35 3.48 7.59
C GLY A 185 22.81 3.04 7.42
N SER A 186 23.50 3.46 6.35
CA SER A 186 24.88 3.03 6.08
C SER A 186 25.88 3.58 7.09
N ARG A 187 25.71 4.83 7.51
CA ARG A 187 26.58 5.46 8.50
C ARG A 187 26.36 4.85 9.87
N GLU A 188 25.10 4.68 10.24
CA GLU A 188 24.66 4.07 11.50
C GLU A 188 25.20 2.64 11.63
N PHE A 189 25.20 1.88 10.52
CA PHE A 189 25.82 0.54 10.50
C PHE A 189 27.32 0.59 10.74
N LEU A 190 28.06 1.49 10.09
CA LEU A 190 29.50 1.65 10.29
C LEU A 190 29.81 2.04 11.75
N GLU A 191 29.04 2.96 12.31
CA GLU A 191 29.17 3.34 13.72
C GLU A 191 28.87 2.18 14.67
N ALA A 192 27.80 1.40 14.40
CA ALA A 192 27.44 0.21 15.18
C ALA A 192 28.50 -0.91 15.07
N VAL A 193 29.20 -0.99 13.94
CA VAL A 193 30.32 -1.93 13.74
C VAL A 193 31.54 -1.54 14.60
N GLY A 194 31.69 -0.26 14.97
CA GLY A 194 32.79 0.23 15.82
C GLY A 194 33.55 1.43 15.26
N PHE A 195 33.15 1.97 14.10
CA PHE A 195 33.76 3.18 13.57
C PHE A 195 33.33 4.41 14.37
N GLN A 196 34.25 5.35 14.58
CA GLN A 196 33.99 6.62 15.23
C GLN A 196 34.24 7.77 14.27
N SER A 197 33.39 8.80 14.35
CA SER A 197 33.52 10.00 13.53
C SER A 197 34.53 10.96 14.16
N ILE A 198 35.61 11.28 13.44
CA ILE A 198 36.70 12.13 13.91
C ILE A 198 37.04 13.15 12.82
N MET A 199 37.27 14.41 13.22
CA MET A 199 37.83 15.43 12.34
C MET A 199 39.35 15.35 12.37
N LEU A 200 40.00 15.21 11.21
CA LEU A 200 41.44 15.17 11.08
C LEU A 200 41.91 16.29 10.15
N ASP A 201 43.08 16.86 10.45
CA ASP A 201 43.74 17.84 9.59
C ASP A 201 44.21 17.17 8.30
N VAL A 202 44.03 17.85 7.17
CA VAL A 202 44.54 17.38 5.88
C VAL A 202 45.97 17.90 5.71
N ASP A 203 46.93 16.99 5.53
CA ASP A 203 48.35 17.34 5.34
C ASP A 203 48.52 18.44 4.29
N GLY A 204 48.88 19.65 4.74
CA GLY A 204 49.18 20.82 3.90
C GLY A 204 48.03 21.81 3.67
N GLN A 205 46.89 21.71 4.38
CA GLN A 205 45.78 22.67 4.31
C GLN A 205 45.25 22.99 5.72
N GLU A 206 44.80 24.23 5.97
CA GLU A 206 44.10 24.63 7.22
C GLU A 206 42.64 24.10 7.29
N GLU A 207 42.34 23.03 6.54
CA GLU A 207 40.99 22.49 6.42
C GLU A 207 40.93 21.13 7.14
N THR A 208 39.89 20.94 7.95
CA THR A 208 39.63 19.69 8.66
C THR A 208 38.63 18.86 7.86
N GLU A 209 38.89 17.56 7.75
CA GLU A 209 37.99 16.61 7.07
C GLU A 209 37.47 15.55 8.03
N GLU A 210 36.21 15.13 7.82
CA GLU A 210 35.56 14.08 8.61
C GLU A 210 36.00 12.69 8.11
N PHE A 211 36.47 11.87 9.04
CA PHE A 211 36.84 10.47 8.83
C PHE A 211 36.04 9.56 9.76
N LEU A 212 35.68 8.38 9.26
CA LEU A 212 35.27 7.26 10.10
C LEU A 212 36.50 6.41 10.40
N VAL A 213 36.86 6.31 11.68
CA VAL A 213 38.08 5.64 12.14
C VAL A 213 37.72 4.48 13.07
N LEU A 214 38.29 3.31 12.80
CA LEU A 214 38.17 2.13 13.64
C LEU A 214 39.31 2.10 14.67
N MET A 215 38.98 2.26 15.95
CA MET A 215 39.95 2.27 17.05
C MET A 215 40.29 0.84 17.51
N GLU A 216 39.26 0.02 17.72
CA GLU A 216 39.37 -1.35 18.23
C GLU A 216 39.61 -2.34 17.08
N HIS A 217 40.62 -3.19 17.23
CA HIS A 217 41.09 -4.12 16.18
C HIS A 217 41.70 -5.40 16.79
N ASP A 218 41.27 -5.75 18.00
CA ASP A 218 41.61 -7.00 18.63
C ASP A 218 40.89 -8.18 17.93
N PRO A 219 41.39 -9.42 18.08
CA PRO A 219 40.85 -10.57 17.35
C PRO A 219 39.35 -10.81 17.57
N GLU A 220 38.84 -10.52 18.76
CA GLU A 220 37.42 -10.69 19.10
C GLU A 220 36.54 -9.68 18.35
N ALA A 221 36.92 -8.39 18.35
CA ALA A 221 36.18 -7.37 17.59
C ALA A 221 36.22 -7.62 16.07
N LEU A 222 37.32 -8.14 15.54
CA LEU A 222 37.43 -8.49 14.12
C LEU A 222 36.51 -9.65 13.74
N GLU A 223 36.35 -10.65 14.61
CA GLU A 223 35.43 -11.76 14.34
C GLU A 223 33.97 -11.30 14.41
N LEU A 224 33.63 -10.48 15.40
CA LEU A 224 32.32 -9.83 15.49
C LEU A 224 32.04 -8.95 14.26
N MET A 225 33.04 -8.25 13.75
CA MET A 225 32.90 -7.44 12.53
C MET A 225 32.57 -8.30 11.30
N LYS A 226 33.18 -9.48 11.15
CA LYS A 226 32.84 -10.42 10.06
C LYS A 226 31.40 -10.91 10.19
N GLU A 227 30.97 -11.27 11.39
CA GLU A 227 29.59 -11.71 11.65
C GLU A 227 28.57 -10.61 11.28
N ARG A 228 28.83 -9.36 11.70
CA ARG A 228 28.01 -8.20 11.36
C ARG A 228 27.95 -7.94 9.84
N ARG A 229 29.07 -8.11 9.13
CA ARG A 229 29.13 -8.02 7.66
C ARG A 229 28.30 -9.12 7.00
N ASP A 230 28.38 -10.34 7.49
CA ASP A 230 27.59 -11.48 6.97
C ASP A 230 26.09 -11.28 7.23
N ARG A 231 25.72 -10.66 8.37
CA ARG A 231 24.34 -10.24 8.67
C ARG A 231 23.86 -9.15 7.70
N LEU A 232 24.70 -8.14 7.40
CA LEU A 232 24.36 -7.08 6.45
C LEU A 232 24.07 -7.64 5.05
N GLN A 233 24.88 -8.58 4.58
CA GLN A 233 24.72 -9.22 3.26
C GLN A 233 23.46 -10.08 3.18
N ARG A 234 23.12 -10.79 4.25
CA ARG A 234 21.90 -11.63 4.33
C ARG A 234 20.64 -10.84 4.70
N GLY A 235 20.77 -9.56 5.02
CA GLY A 235 19.67 -8.70 5.41
C GLY A 235 18.57 -8.64 4.35
N GLN A 236 17.32 -8.55 4.80
CA GLN A 236 16.15 -8.43 3.95
C GLN A 236 15.32 -7.21 4.35
N PRO A 237 14.60 -6.58 3.39
CA PRO A 237 13.73 -5.47 3.69
C PRO A 237 12.56 -5.90 4.58
N VAL A 238 12.28 -5.11 5.61
CA VAL A 238 11.10 -5.29 6.45
C VAL A 238 9.89 -4.71 5.71
N ARG A 239 8.89 -5.54 5.42
CA ARG A 239 7.66 -5.13 4.74
C ARG A 239 6.45 -5.50 5.58
N ALA A 240 5.44 -4.64 5.58
CA ALA A 240 4.17 -4.94 6.22
C ALA A 240 3.51 -6.11 5.47
N GLN A 241 3.05 -7.10 6.22
CA GLN A 241 2.37 -8.27 5.67
C GLN A 241 0.89 -7.97 5.52
N LEU A 242 0.25 -8.42 4.44
CA LEU A 242 -1.19 -8.22 4.28
C LEU A 242 -1.92 -8.99 5.39
N ASP A 243 -2.71 -8.26 6.18
CA ASP A 243 -3.61 -8.89 7.15
C ASP A 243 -4.79 -9.48 6.38
N ARG A 244 -4.91 -10.79 6.44
CA ARG A 244 -5.95 -11.54 5.72
C ARG A 244 -7.33 -11.30 6.33
N GLN A 245 -7.39 -10.85 7.59
CA GLN A 245 -8.61 -10.67 8.36
C GLN A 245 -9.53 -11.89 8.26
N ALA A 246 -9.02 -13.05 8.70
CA ALA A 246 -9.77 -14.30 8.66
C ALA A 246 -11.09 -14.15 9.42
N GLN A 247 -12.21 -14.38 8.74
CA GLN A 247 -13.54 -14.27 9.31
C GLN A 247 -14.38 -15.49 8.95
N ALA A 248 -15.11 -16.02 9.91
CA ALA A 248 -16.07 -17.10 9.68
C ALA A 248 -17.50 -16.56 9.67
N PHE A 249 -18.30 -17.08 8.75
CA PHE A 249 -19.71 -16.76 8.62
C PHE A 249 -20.55 -18.03 8.59
N ARG A 250 -21.76 -17.94 9.13
CA ARG A 250 -22.78 -18.98 8.99
C ARG A 250 -23.22 -19.12 7.53
N PRO A 251 -23.77 -20.29 7.14
CA PRO A 251 -24.36 -20.48 5.82
C PRO A 251 -25.36 -19.35 5.52
N SER A 252 -25.17 -18.66 4.39
CA SER A 252 -26.03 -17.55 3.97
C SER A 252 -26.21 -17.55 2.45
N PRO A 253 -27.40 -17.21 1.94
CA PRO A 253 -27.61 -17.01 0.50
C PRO A 253 -26.79 -15.83 -0.05
N ASN A 254 -26.43 -14.86 0.80
CA ASN A 254 -25.65 -13.67 0.43
C ASN A 254 -24.15 -13.98 0.24
N ALA A 255 -23.74 -15.25 0.35
CA ALA A 255 -22.35 -15.69 0.14
C ALA A 255 -21.75 -15.26 -1.20
N MET A 256 -22.58 -15.12 -2.24
CA MET A 256 -22.17 -14.72 -3.58
C MET A 256 -22.25 -13.21 -3.83
N HIS A 257 -22.81 -12.44 -2.89
CA HIS A 257 -22.90 -10.98 -3.00
C HIS A 257 -21.61 -10.34 -2.46
N PHE A 258 -20.97 -9.51 -3.27
CA PHE A 258 -19.70 -8.86 -2.93
C PHE A 258 -19.79 -7.35 -3.17
N GLU A 259 -19.52 -6.58 -2.12
CA GLU A 259 -19.37 -5.13 -2.18
C GLU A 259 -17.98 -4.77 -1.66
N LEU A 260 -17.09 -4.33 -2.56
CA LEU A 260 -15.69 -4.12 -2.24
C LEU A 260 -15.36 -2.63 -2.08
N PRO A 261 -14.52 -2.26 -1.09
CA PRO A 261 -13.99 -0.92 -0.97
C PRO A 261 -13.16 -0.48 -2.21
N PRO A 262 -13.06 0.83 -2.49
CA PRO A 262 -12.24 1.36 -3.59
C PRO A 262 -10.77 0.91 -3.56
N GLU A 263 -10.21 0.59 -2.38
CA GLU A 263 -8.84 0.13 -2.19
C GLU A 263 -8.51 -1.15 -2.97
N PHE A 264 -9.51 -1.98 -3.30
CA PHE A 264 -9.36 -3.21 -4.09
C PHE A 264 -9.00 -2.95 -5.55
N TYR A 265 -9.33 -1.76 -6.07
CA TYR A 265 -9.22 -1.39 -7.47
C TYR A 265 -7.95 -0.58 -7.73
N ASN A 266 -7.33 -0.78 -8.90
CA ASN A 266 -6.23 0.06 -9.40
C ASN A 266 -6.72 1.30 -10.15
N LEU A 267 -8.02 1.42 -10.39
CA LEU A 267 -8.59 2.57 -11.08
C LEU A 267 -8.90 3.69 -10.09
N THR A 268 -8.14 4.76 -10.19
CA THR A 268 -8.58 6.07 -9.68
C THR A 268 -9.81 6.53 -10.48
N ALA A 269 -10.67 7.36 -9.89
CA ALA A 269 -11.90 7.88 -10.54
C ALA A 269 -11.63 8.52 -11.93
N ASP A 270 -10.41 8.98 -12.17
CA ASP A 270 -9.97 9.52 -13.47
C ASP A 270 -9.87 8.47 -14.58
N GLU A 271 -9.57 7.21 -14.25
CA GLU A 271 -9.50 6.11 -15.22
C GLU A 271 -10.88 5.60 -15.62
N LEU A 272 -11.86 5.63 -14.70
CA LEU A 272 -13.26 5.31 -15.00
C LEU A 272 -13.88 6.32 -15.99
N LYS A 273 -13.54 7.61 -15.84
CA LYS A 273 -13.96 8.67 -16.77
C LYS A 273 -13.33 8.48 -18.16
N ARG A 274 -12.05 8.08 -18.22
CA ARG A 274 -11.39 7.71 -19.49
C ARG A 274 -11.97 6.42 -20.09
N GLU A 275 -12.34 5.44 -19.27
CA GLU A 275 -12.98 4.20 -19.75
C GLU A 275 -14.36 4.49 -20.34
N GLN A 276 -15.13 5.41 -19.75
CA GLN A 276 -16.40 5.88 -20.30
C GLN A 276 -16.21 6.61 -21.65
N GLN A 277 -15.15 7.39 -21.81
CA GLN A 277 -14.75 7.99 -23.11
C GLN A 277 -14.21 6.94 -24.11
N GLN A 278 -13.58 5.87 -23.64
CA GLN A 278 -13.14 4.76 -24.49
C GLN A 278 -14.30 3.87 -24.93
N LYS A 279 -15.37 3.72 -24.12
CA LYS A 279 -16.58 3.00 -24.52
C LYS A 279 -17.26 3.59 -25.75
N SER A 280 -17.15 4.92 -25.97
CA SER A 280 -17.59 5.52 -27.25
C SER A 280 -16.72 5.12 -28.45
N GLU A 281 -15.47 4.70 -28.25
CA GLU A 281 -14.57 4.21 -29.31
C GLU A 281 -14.64 2.69 -29.53
N VAL A 282 -15.26 1.94 -28.60
CA VAL A 282 -15.37 0.46 -28.69
C VAL A 282 -16.34 0.03 -29.79
N VAL A 283 -17.32 0.87 -30.12
CA VAL A 283 -18.25 0.64 -31.24
C VAL A 283 -17.49 0.57 -32.57
N ASP A 284 -16.46 1.39 -32.75
CA ASP A 284 -15.62 1.40 -33.97
C ASP A 284 -14.59 0.25 -33.98
N LYS A 285 -14.08 -0.17 -32.82
CA LYS A 285 -13.05 -1.23 -32.69
C LYS A 285 -13.61 -2.64 -32.83
N ASN A 286 -14.91 -2.86 -32.59
CA ASN A 286 -15.55 -4.17 -32.76
C ASN A 286 -15.68 -4.61 -34.24
N ALA A 287 -15.40 -3.71 -35.19
CA ALA A 287 -15.31 -4.01 -36.62
C ALA A 287 -13.89 -4.42 -37.09
N MET A 288 -12.87 -4.36 -36.21
CA MET A 288 -11.47 -4.61 -36.58
C MET A 288 -10.92 -5.92 -36.02
N LEU A 289 -10.27 -6.71 -36.88
CA LEU A 289 -9.56 -7.93 -36.48
C LEU A 289 -8.47 -7.59 -35.45
N ARG A 290 -8.61 -8.13 -34.23
CA ARG A 290 -7.63 -7.93 -33.15
C ARG A 290 -6.37 -8.74 -33.40
N THR A 291 -5.22 -8.08 -33.40
CA THR A 291 -3.91 -8.74 -33.43
C THR A 291 -3.63 -9.44 -32.09
N LYS A 292 -2.77 -10.48 -32.11
CA LYS A 292 -2.33 -11.18 -30.90
C LYS A 292 -1.80 -10.22 -29.83
N ALA A 293 -1.00 -9.23 -30.26
CA ALA A 293 -0.44 -8.19 -29.39
C ALA A 293 -1.52 -7.29 -28.75
N MET A 294 -2.63 -7.00 -29.45
CA MET A 294 -3.74 -6.25 -28.85
C MET A 294 -4.47 -7.05 -27.77
N ARG A 295 -4.70 -8.35 -27.99
CA ARG A 295 -5.34 -9.22 -26.99
C ARG A 295 -4.47 -9.39 -25.74
N GLU A 296 -3.17 -9.67 -25.92
CA GLU A 296 -2.24 -9.82 -24.80
C GLU A 296 -2.13 -8.52 -23.97
N ARG A 297 -2.13 -7.36 -24.63
CA ARG A 297 -2.09 -6.06 -23.94
C ARG A 297 -3.36 -5.77 -23.15
N GLU A 298 -4.52 -6.16 -23.68
CA GLU A 298 -5.82 -6.01 -23.01
C GLU A 298 -5.93 -6.97 -21.82
N GLU A 299 -5.51 -8.23 -21.97
CA GLU A 299 -5.42 -9.20 -20.88
C GLU A 299 -4.48 -8.73 -19.76
N GLN A 300 -3.30 -8.19 -20.12
CA GLN A 300 -2.39 -7.61 -19.12
C GLN A 300 -2.99 -6.41 -18.39
N ARG A 301 -3.81 -5.60 -19.07
CA ARG A 301 -4.51 -4.46 -18.46
C ARG A 301 -5.58 -4.95 -17.47
N GLU A 302 -6.37 -5.95 -17.85
CA GLU A 302 -7.36 -6.56 -16.96
C GLU A 302 -6.70 -7.24 -15.75
N ARG A 303 -5.55 -7.91 -15.93
CA ARG A 303 -4.79 -8.52 -14.82
C ARG A 303 -4.27 -7.51 -13.80
N ARG A 304 -4.03 -6.26 -14.21
CA ARG A 304 -3.58 -5.15 -13.36
C ARG A 304 -4.72 -4.34 -12.78
N LYS A 305 -5.97 -4.70 -13.03
CA LYS A 305 -7.15 -3.96 -12.57
C LYS A 305 -7.36 -3.98 -11.07
N TYR A 306 -6.85 -5.02 -10.40
CA TYR A 306 -7.06 -5.24 -8.97
C TYR A 306 -5.73 -5.42 -8.25
N ASN A 307 -5.63 -4.82 -7.06
CA ASN A 307 -4.50 -5.04 -6.15
C ASN A 307 -4.77 -6.17 -5.17
N TYR A 308 -6.05 -6.29 -4.79
CA TYR A 308 -6.50 -7.21 -3.77
C TYR A 308 -7.67 -8.04 -4.30
N THR A 309 -7.91 -9.18 -3.67
CA THR A 309 -9.08 -10.02 -3.92
C THR A 309 -9.69 -10.50 -2.62
N LEU A 310 -11.01 -10.58 -2.57
CA LEU A 310 -11.74 -11.12 -1.42
C LEU A 310 -12.21 -12.54 -1.74
N LEU A 311 -11.67 -13.52 -1.02
CA LEU A 311 -12.04 -14.92 -1.24
C LEU A 311 -12.91 -15.41 -0.10
N ARG A 312 -14.00 -16.09 -0.47
CA ARG A 312 -14.84 -16.86 0.44
C ARG A 312 -14.70 -18.34 0.11
N VAL A 313 -14.57 -19.18 1.11
CA VAL A 313 -14.48 -20.63 0.97
C VAL A 313 -15.65 -21.24 1.72
N ARG A 314 -16.58 -21.85 0.99
CA ARG A 314 -17.69 -22.63 1.57
C ARG A 314 -17.16 -24.00 1.99
N LEU A 315 -17.25 -24.27 3.29
CA LEU A 315 -16.85 -25.51 3.92
C LEU A 315 -17.97 -26.58 3.82
N PRO A 316 -17.65 -27.87 4.03
CA PRO A 316 -18.61 -28.98 4.01
C PRO A 316 -19.74 -28.87 5.04
N ASP A 317 -19.49 -28.21 6.17
CA ASP A 317 -20.51 -27.90 7.19
C ASP A 317 -21.39 -26.70 6.82
N GLY A 318 -21.17 -26.11 5.64
CA GLY A 318 -21.88 -24.96 5.11
C GLY A 318 -21.36 -23.60 5.60
N ASN A 319 -20.46 -23.58 6.59
CA ASN A 319 -19.84 -22.35 7.05
C ASN A 319 -18.96 -21.74 5.95
N ILE A 320 -18.74 -20.44 6.03
CA ILE A 320 -18.00 -19.68 5.03
C ILE A 320 -16.79 -19.04 5.70
N LEU A 321 -15.60 -19.36 5.22
CA LEU A 321 -14.36 -18.70 5.62
C LEU A 321 -14.04 -17.58 4.62
N GLN A 322 -13.87 -16.36 5.09
CA GLN A 322 -13.51 -15.20 4.29
C GLN A 322 -12.08 -14.74 4.59
N GLY A 323 -11.35 -14.33 3.55
CA GLY A 323 -10.04 -13.70 3.69
C GLY A 323 -9.72 -12.75 2.54
N THR A 324 -8.93 -11.72 2.84
CA THR A 324 -8.44 -10.75 1.86
C THR A 324 -7.04 -11.13 1.37
N PHE A 325 -6.82 -11.10 0.06
CA PHE A 325 -5.57 -11.49 -0.58
C PHE A 325 -5.01 -10.44 -1.53
N LEU A 326 -3.71 -10.52 -1.86
CA LEU A 326 -3.16 -9.79 -2.99
C LEU A 326 -3.62 -10.51 -4.26
N ALA A 327 -3.99 -9.76 -5.29
CA ALA A 327 -4.34 -10.33 -6.59
C ALA A 327 -3.19 -11.15 -7.20
N TRP A 328 -1.96 -10.89 -6.76
CA TRP A 328 -0.72 -11.50 -7.22
C TRP A 328 -0.19 -12.61 -6.29
N ASP A 329 -0.90 -12.90 -5.19
CA ASP A 329 -0.54 -14.04 -4.35
C ASP A 329 -0.63 -15.33 -5.16
N LYS A 330 0.23 -16.29 -4.85
CA LYS A 330 0.16 -17.64 -5.43
C LYS A 330 -1.04 -18.40 -4.84
N VAL A 331 -1.57 -19.34 -5.62
CA VAL A 331 -2.64 -20.25 -5.14
C VAL A 331 -2.24 -20.98 -3.86
N SER A 332 -0.98 -21.36 -3.69
CA SER A 332 -0.48 -22.00 -2.46
C SER A 332 -0.76 -21.20 -1.17
N VAL A 333 -0.75 -19.86 -1.23
CA VAL A 333 -1.02 -18.98 -0.09
C VAL A 333 -2.47 -19.11 0.38
N LEU A 334 -3.40 -19.31 -0.54
CA LEU A 334 -4.80 -19.57 -0.22
C LEU A 334 -4.97 -20.93 0.47
N PHE A 335 -4.29 -21.97 -0.01
CA PHE A 335 -4.30 -23.29 0.63
C PHE A 335 -3.75 -23.22 2.05
N GLU A 336 -2.60 -22.56 2.24
CA GLU A 336 -2.00 -22.34 3.56
C GLU A 336 -2.96 -21.58 4.50
N PHE A 337 -3.64 -20.55 4.01
CA PHE A 337 -4.65 -19.82 4.78
C PHE A 337 -5.82 -20.71 5.22
N VAL A 338 -6.35 -21.55 4.33
CA VAL A 338 -7.42 -22.50 4.66
C VAL A 338 -6.92 -23.51 5.68
N ARG A 339 -5.74 -24.13 5.47
CA ARG A 339 -5.12 -25.08 6.42
C ARG A 339 -4.98 -24.47 7.81
N ASN A 340 -4.49 -23.23 7.89
CA ASN A 340 -4.30 -22.52 9.15
C ASN A 340 -5.61 -22.17 9.86
N SER A 341 -6.74 -22.18 9.15
CA SER A 341 -8.07 -21.91 9.70
C SER A 341 -8.80 -23.18 10.17
N LEU A 342 -8.32 -24.36 9.77
CA LEU A 342 -8.90 -25.65 10.09
C LEU A 342 -8.28 -26.28 11.36
N VAL A 343 -9.04 -27.11 12.06
CA VAL A 343 -8.54 -27.94 13.18
C VAL A 343 -7.60 -29.02 12.65
N ASP A 344 -8.06 -29.79 11.66
CA ASP A 344 -7.29 -30.84 11.00
C ASP A 344 -6.72 -30.37 9.64
N GLY A 345 -6.04 -29.22 9.64
CA GLY A 345 -5.48 -28.60 8.43
C GLY A 345 -4.39 -29.41 7.71
N TRP A 346 -3.95 -30.54 8.28
CA TRP A 346 -2.98 -31.44 7.67
C TRP A 346 -3.58 -32.32 6.57
N GLN A 347 -4.91 -32.53 6.59
CA GLN A 347 -5.59 -33.42 5.64
C GLN A 347 -5.56 -32.84 4.21
N PRO A 348 -5.44 -33.68 3.16
CA PRO A 348 -5.57 -33.24 1.77
C PRO A 348 -6.99 -32.77 1.43
N PHE A 349 -7.10 -31.65 0.71
CA PHE A 349 -8.37 -31.12 0.21
C PHE A 349 -8.20 -30.42 -1.13
N ASP A 350 -9.29 -30.31 -1.87
CA ASP A 350 -9.41 -29.55 -3.11
C ASP A 350 -10.21 -28.26 -2.85
N LEU A 351 -9.88 -27.20 -3.60
CA LEU A 351 -10.70 -25.99 -3.72
C LEU A 351 -11.25 -25.90 -5.14
N VAL A 352 -12.56 -25.73 -5.25
CA VAL A 352 -13.25 -25.67 -6.54
C VAL A 352 -13.74 -24.25 -6.79
N ALA A 353 -13.27 -23.65 -7.88
CA ALA A 353 -13.70 -22.33 -8.34
C ALA A 353 -15.07 -22.39 -9.04
N PRO A 354 -15.79 -21.26 -9.12
CA PRO A 354 -17.01 -21.18 -9.92
C PRO A 354 -16.77 -21.66 -11.36
N GLY A 355 -17.65 -22.51 -11.86
CA GLY A 355 -17.45 -23.20 -13.15
C GLY A 355 -16.81 -24.58 -13.05
N GLY A 356 -16.53 -25.08 -11.84
CA GLY A 356 -16.07 -26.45 -11.60
C GLY A 356 -14.57 -26.67 -11.80
N HIS A 357 -13.80 -25.59 -11.97
CA HIS A 357 -12.35 -25.68 -12.09
C HIS A 357 -11.73 -25.99 -10.72
N LYS A 358 -11.07 -27.14 -10.62
CA LYS A 358 -10.33 -27.54 -9.42
C LYS A 358 -8.97 -26.85 -9.37
N LEU A 359 -8.75 -26.06 -8.32
CA LEU A 359 -7.46 -25.49 -7.97
C LEU A 359 -6.61 -26.55 -7.27
N ARG A 360 -5.30 -26.54 -7.52
CA ARG A 360 -4.35 -27.42 -6.84
C ARG A 360 -3.27 -26.60 -6.14
N GLU A 361 -2.80 -27.11 -5.01
CA GLU A 361 -1.81 -26.43 -4.16
C GLU A 361 -0.44 -26.28 -4.82
N ASP A 362 -0.06 -27.21 -5.69
CA ASP A 362 1.19 -27.21 -6.46
C ASP A 362 1.21 -26.21 -7.62
N GLN A 363 0.10 -25.51 -7.88
CA GLN A 363 0.03 -24.48 -8.90
C GLN A 363 0.81 -23.23 -8.47
N GLU A 364 1.85 -22.90 -9.25
CA GLU A 364 2.60 -21.66 -9.07
C GLU A 364 1.93 -20.41 -9.65
N LEU A 365 0.68 -20.55 -10.09
CA LEU A 365 -0.12 -19.48 -10.69
C LEU A 365 -0.56 -18.48 -9.64
N ALA A 366 -0.69 -17.21 -10.05
CA ALA A 366 -1.25 -16.17 -9.19
C ALA A 366 -2.79 -16.17 -9.24
N LEU A 367 -3.42 -15.67 -8.17
CA LEU A 367 -4.89 -15.65 -8.03
C LEU A 367 -5.58 -14.93 -9.19
N ASN A 368 -5.02 -13.81 -9.69
CA ASN A 368 -5.55 -13.10 -10.86
C ASN A 368 -5.46 -13.89 -12.17
N GLU A 369 -4.55 -14.85 -12.29
CA GLU A 369 -4.41 -15.72 -13.46
C GLU A 369 -5.45 -16.85 -13.44
N CYS A 370 -5.84 -17.29 -12.24
CA CYS A 370 -6.90 -18.27 -12.03
C CYS A 370 -8.31 -17.64 -12.04
N SER A 371 -8.45 -16.37 -12.47
CA SER A 371 -9.72 -15.62 -12.45
C SER A 371 -10.34 -15.53 -11.05
N LEU A 372 -9.51 -15.51 -10.01
CA LEU A 372 -9.93 -15.40 -8.61
C LEU A 372 -9.98 -13.94 -8.13
N VAL A 373 -10.31 -13.01 -9.03
CA VAL A 373 -10.39 -11.57 -8.79
C VAL A 373 -11.69 -11.00 -9.35
N PRO A 374 -12.27 -9.93 -8.77
CA PRO A 374 -11.85 -9.25 -7.53
C PRO A 374 -12.43 -9.87 -6.26
N ALA A 375 -13.43 -10.74 -6.39
CA ALA A 375 -13.96 -11.52 -5.28
C ALA A 375 -14.61 -12.80 -5.78
N VAL A 376 -14.39 -13.91 -5.09
CA VAL A 376 -14.84 -15.24 -5.53
C VAL A 376 -15.26 -16.09 -4.34
N LEU A 377 -16.36 -16.85 -4.53
CA LEU A 377 -16.78 -17.93 -3.65
C LEU A 377 -16.27 -19.27 -4.19
N LEU A 378 -15.41 -19.92 -3.41
CA LEU A 378 -14.86 -21.25 -3.65
C LEU A 378 -15.64 -22.30 -2.85
N THR A 379 -15.66 -23.53 -3.35
CA THR A 379 -16.20 -24.68 -2.62
C THR A 379 -15.06 -25.57 -2.17
N PHE A 380 -15.01 -25.87 -0.88
CA PHE A 380 -14.07 -26.80 -0.29
C PHE A 380 -14.57 -28.24 -0.45
N ALA A 381 -13.68 -29.17 -0.79
CA ALA A 381 -13.96 -30.59 -0.79
C ALA A 381 -12.80 -31.39 -0.21
N TRP A 382 -13.07 -32.28 0.75
CA TRP A 382 -12.08 -33.24 1.24
C TRP A 382 -11.71 -34.24 0.15
N ASP A 383 -10.49 -34.79 0.22
CA ASP A 383 -10.13 -35.94 -0.58
C ASP A 383 -11.01 -37.14 -0.20
N ALA A 384 -11.72 -37.69 -1.18
CA ALA A 384 -12.70 -38.74 -0.95
C ALA A 384 -12.08 -40.03 -0.41
N ALA A 385 -10.87 -40.40 -0.88
CA ALA A 385 -10.21 -41.63 -0.44
C ALA A 385 -9.79 -41.53 1.04
N VAL A 386 -9.26 -40.38 1.44
CA VAL A 386 -8.89 -40.11 2.84
C VAL A 386 -10.13 -40.09 3.74
N GLN A 387 -11.22 -39.52 3.26
CA GLN A 387 -12.47 -39.46 4.04
C GLN A 387 -13.09 -40.85 4.23
N GLU A 388 -13.03 -41.72 3.23
CA GLU A 388 -13.48 -43.12 3.33
C GLU A 388 -12.69 -43.90 4.40
N ASP A 389 -11.36 -43.72 4.46
CA ASP A 389 -10.50 -44.36 5.46
C ASP A 389 -10.82 -43.89 6.88
N ILE A 390 -11.07 -42.58 7.07
CA ILE A 390 -11.44 -42.01 8.39
C ILE A 390 -12.79 -42.54 8.86
N VAL A 391 -13.76 -42.63 7.96
CA VAL A 391 -15.09 -43.18 8.26
C VAL A 391 -14.98 -44.67 8.59
N ALA A 392 -14.16 -45.43 7.86
CA ALA A 392 -13.88 -46.83 8.16
C ALA A 392 -13.21 -47.01 9.54
N ALA A 393 -12.40 -46.05 9.97
CA ALA A 393 -11.78 -46.02 11.30
C ALA A 393 -12.71 -45.54 12.44
N GLY A 394 -13.97 -45.20 12.15
CA GLY A 394 -14.97 -44.78 13.14
C GLY A 394 -14.86 -43.31 13.59
N GLY A 395 -14.16 -42.46 12.84
CA GLY A 395 -14.08 -41.02 13.11
C GLY A 395 -15.43 -40.32 12.89
N LYS A 396 -15.79 -39.36 13.77
CA LYS A 396 -16.89 -38.42 13.52
C LYS A 396 -16.42 -37.30 12.59
N GLY A 397 -17.35 -36.74 11.81
CA GLY A 397 -17.10 -35.51 11.04
C GLY A 397 -16.63 -34.39 11.99
N PRO A 398 -15.39 -33.89 11.86
CA PRO A 398 -14.81 -33.01 12.85
C PRO A 398 -15.44 -31.61 12.78
N THR A 399 -15.34 -30.86 13.88
CA THR A 399 -15.44 -29.39 13.83
C THR A 399 -14.34 -28.89 12.89
N LEU A 400 -14.71 -28.36 11.73
CA LEU A 400 -13.72 -28.00 10.72
C LEU A 400 -12.91 -26.77 11.12
N LEU A 401 -13.58 -25.68 11.50
CA LEU A 401 -12.93 -24.42 11.83
C LEU A 401 -12.37 -24.42 13.25
N LYS A 402 -11.25 -23.72 13.43
CA LYS A 402 -10.68 -23.49 14.76
C LYS A 402 -11.67 -22.76 15.69
N PRO A 403 -11.67 -23.05 17.00
CA PRO A 403 -12.61 -22.46 17.96
C PRO A 403 -12.66 -20.93 17.94
N GLU A 404 -11.50 -20.28 17.82
CA GLU A 404 -11.36 -18.80 17.78
C GLU A 404 -12.18 -18.14 16.65
N LEU A 405 -12.29 -18.83 15.50
CA LEU A 405 -13.08 -18.37 14.37
C LEU A 405 -14.58 -18.63 14.58
N LEU A 406 -14.92 -19.74 15.24
CA LEU A 406 -16.31 -20.08 15.54
C LEU A 406 -16.92 -19.21 16.64
N GLU A 407 -16.15 -18.81 17.64
CA GLU A 407 -16.58 -17.88 18.69
C GLU A 407 -17.00 -16.52 18.11
N ASN A 408 -16.33 -16.09 17.05
CA ASN A 408 -16.57 -14.82 16.36
C ASN A 408 -17.43 -14.98 15.08
N ILE A 409 -18.16 -16.11 14.93
CA ILE A 409 -18.92 -16.38 13.70
C ILE A 409 -20.06 -15.39 13.51
N GLN A 410 -20.13 -14.80 12.32
CA GLN A 410 -21.12 -13.78 11.96
C GLN A 410 -22.11 -14.31 10.92
N THR A 411 -23.12 -13.51 10.60
CA THR A 411 -24.02 -13.79 9.48
C THR A 411 -23.78 -12.71 8.41
N LEU A 412 -23.61 -13.14 7.16
CA LEU A 412 -23.51 -12.21 6.04
C LEU A 412 -24.82 -11.46 5.90
N SER A 413 -24.75 -10.12 5.94
CA SER A 413 -25.88 -9.21 5.78
C SER A 413 -26.31 -9.08 4.32
#